data_AF-A0A2S2QVC2-F1
#
_entry.id   AF-A0A2S2QVC2-F1
#
_cell.length_a   1.000
_cell.length_b   1.000
_cell.length_c   1.000
_cell.angle_alpha   90.00
_cell.angle_beta   90.00
_cell.angle_gamma   90.00
#
_symmetry.space_group_name_H-M   'P 1'
#
loop_
_entity.id
_entity.type
_entity.pdbx_description
1 polymer ?
#
loop_
_entity_poly.entity_id
_entity_poly.type
_entity_poly.pdbx_seq_one_letter_code
_entity_poly.pdbx_strand_id
1 'polypeptide(L)'
;MLTLIKLLAKLKRYWVFLKEYLVILNSTALLNPSTAHLYDQSLSMAVVWDLQIADALNEDCAPHDYSPLLRLLNLSSLADRRCSCNLIFLNKLLSGFIDSSSFFAKINFKVPFRCTCNLYTFYILHCPTNYLKNEPINRMIKLANEDPSFLQ
;
A
#
# COMPACT_ATOMS: atom_id res chain seq x y z
N MET A 1 23.78 31.68 -16.13
CA MET A 1 22.38 31.20 -16.07
C MET A 1 22.17 29.85 -16.75
N LEU A 2 22.56 29.66 -18.02
CA LEU A 2 22.42 28.36 -18.73
C LEU A 2 23.19 27.17 -18.12
N THR A 3 24.29 27.42 -17.41
CA THR A 3 25.11 26.37 -16.77
C THR A 3 24.46 25.80 -15.51
N LEU A 4 23.76 26.64 -14.74
CA LEU A 4 23.12 26.28 -13.47
C LEU A 4 21.86 25.45 -13.71
N ILE A 5 21.06 25.80 -14.72
CA ILE A 5 19.89 25.03 -15.16
C ILE A 5 20.30 23.63 -15.68
N LYS A 6 21.38 23.56 -16.47
CA LYS A 6 21.93 22.27 -16.95
C LYS A 6 22.42 21.40 -15.80
N LEU A 7 23.02 22.00 -14.76
CA LEU A 7 23.53 21.29 -13.60
C LEU A 7 22.39 20.79 -12.70
N LEU A 8 21.35 21.60 -12.50
CA LEU A 8 20.11 21.20 -11.81
C LEU A 8 19.38 20.07 -12.55
N ALA A 9 19.28 20.13 -13.89
CA ALA A 9 18.69 19.06 -14.69
C ALA A 9 19.50 17.76 -14.60
N LYS A 10 20.84 17.86 -14.52
CA LYS A 10 21.74 16.71 -14.32
C LYS A 10 21.56 16.09 -12.94
N LEU A 11 21.44 16.93 -11.90
CA LEU A 11 21.16 16.50 -10.52
C LEU A 11 19.77 15.84 -10.41
N LYS A 12 18.74 16.42 -11.03
CA LYS A 12 17.38 15.85 -11.09
C LYS A 12 17.38 14.48 -11.77
N ARG A 13 18.12 14.32 -12.88
CA ARG A 13 18.33 13.01 -13.53
C ARG A 13 19.07 12.01 -12.65
N TYR A 14 20.14 12.44 -11.98
CA TYR A 14 20.90 11.58 -11.08
C TYR A 14 20.04 11.10 -9.90
N TRP A 15 19.19 11.98 -9.37
CA TRP A 15 18.26 11.66 -8.27
C TRP A 15 17.18 10.67 -8.69
N VAL A 16 16.60 10.82 -9.88
CA VAL A 16 15.67 9.84 -10.45
C VAL A 16 16.36 8.49 -10.59
N PHE A 17 17.58 8.47 -11.13
CA PHE A 17 18.36 7.23 -11.26
C PHE A 17 18.70 6.59 -9.92
N LEU A 18 18.99 7.40 -8.89
CA LEU A 18 19.29 6.93 -7.54
C LEU A 18 18.06 6.35 -6.84
N LYS A 19 16.87 6.93 -7.07
CA LYS A 19 15.59 6.35 -6.62
C LYS A 19 15.30 5.03 -7.29
N GLU A 20 15.46 4.96 -8.61
CA GLU A 20 15.26 3.72 -9.37
C GLU A 20 16.22 2.63 -8.88
N TYR A 21 17.48 2.97 -8.66
CA TYR A 21 18.50 2.07 -8.11
C TYR A 21 18.16 1.58 -6.69
N LEU A 22 17.68 2.47 -5.81
CA LEU A 22 17.22 2.10 -4.47
C LEU A 22 15.97 1.19 -4.53
N VAL A 23 15.01 1.46 -5.42
CA VAL A 23 13.83 0.62 -5.61
C VAL A 23 14.22 -0.77 -6.15
N ILE A 24 15.17 -0.86 -7.08
CA ILE A 24 15.69 -2.11 -7.63
C ILE A 24 16.41 -2.94 -6.54
N LEU A 25 17.29 -2.31 -5.74
CA LEU A 25 17.96 -2.96 -4.60
C LEU A 25 16.97 -3.44 -3.52
N ASN A 26 15.85 -2.73 -3.33
CA ASN A 26 14.83 -3.09 -2.34
C ASN A 26 13.88 -4.20 -2.84
N SER A 27 13.81 -4.45 -4.16
CA SER A 27 12.98 -5.49 -4.75
C SER A 27 13.52 -6.90 -4.49
N THR A 28 14.84 -7.06 -4.35
CA THR A 28 15.48 -8.33 -3.98
C THR A 28 15.38 -8.61 -2.47
N ALA A 29 15.14 -7.59 -1.64
CA ALA A 29 15.02 -7.71 -0.19
C ALA A 29 13.60 -8.06 0.32
N LEU A 30 12.58 -8.00 -0.56
CA LEU A 30 11.19 -8.45 -0.27
C LEU A 30 11.09 -9.93 0.14
N LEU A 31 12.15 -10.72 -0.03
CA LEU A 31 12.26 -12.11 0.41
C LEU A 31 12.64 -12.28 1.91
N ASN A 32 13.06 -11.21 2.61
CA ASN A 32 13.54 -11.31 4.00
C ASN A 32 12.72 -10.47 5.00
N PRO A 33 11.93 -11.09 5.90
CA PRO A 33 10.99 -10.40 6.80
C PRO A 33 11.66 -9.61 7.94
N SER A 34 12.94 -9.83 8.22
CA SER A 34 13.69 -9.16 9.30
C SER A 34 14.01 -7.70 9.04
N THR A 35 13.81 -7.21 7.80
CA THR A 35 14.21 -5.86 7.39
C THR A 35 13.01 -4.94 7.09
N ALA A 36 11.77 -5.45 7.18
CA ALA A 36 10.51 -4.77 6.87
C ALA A 36 10.34 -3.37 7.51
N HIS A 37 10.75 -3.21 8.77
CA HIS A 37 10.57 -1.98 9.55
C HIS A 37 11.45 -0.81 9.07
N LEU A 38 12.64 -1.09 8.54
CA LEU A 38 13.54 -0.06 8.02
C LEU A 38 13.07 0.47 6.65
N TYR A 39 12.22 -0.28 5.94
CA TYR A 39 11.72 0.06 4.61
C TYR A 39 10.50 0.99 4.61
N ASP A 40 9.60 0.83 5.58
CA ASP A 40 8.41 1.70 5.68
C ASP A 40 8.82 3.14 6.06
N GLN A 41 9.87 3.26 6.88
CA GLN A 41 10.54 4.53 7.15
C GLN A 41 11.24 5.10 5.91
N SER A 42 11.98 4.30 5.14
CA SER A 42 12.74 4.82 3.98
C SER A 42 11.85 5.27 2.81
N LEU A 43 10.75 4.57 2.53
CA LEU A 43 9.75 5.00 1.54
C LEU A 43 8.96 6.23 1.99
N SER A 44 8.57 6.30 3.27
CA SER A 44 7.96 7.51 3.84
C SER A 44 8.92 8.70 3.75
N MET A 45 10.20 8.49 4.08
CA MET A 45 11.23 9.53 3.99
C MET A 45 11.45 10.00 2.56
N ALA A 46 11.43 9.10 1.56
CA ALA A 46 11.54 9.47 0.15
C ALA A 46 10.35 10.31 -0.34
N VAL A 47 9.12 9.94 0.06
CA VAL A 47 7.91 10.70 -0.28
C VAL A 47 7.89 12.06 0.42
N VAL A 48 8.28 12.13 1.68
CA VAL A 48 8.38 13.40 2.44
C VAL A 48 9.45 14.31 1.83
N TRP A 49 10.59 13.74 1.44
CA TRP A 49 11.66 14.49 0.76
C TRP A 49 11.19 15.02 -0.60
N ASP A 50 10.44 14.24 -1.37
CA ASP A 50 9.90 14.68 -2.65
C ASP A 50 8.91 15.85 -2.50
N LEU A 51 8.06 15.80 -1.49
CA LEU A 51 7.14 16.90 -1.17
C LEU A 51 7.89 18.16 -0.72
N GLN A 52 8.97 18.02 0.06
CA GLN A 52 9.80 19.14 0.50
C GLN A 52 10.58 19.78 -0.65
N ILE A 53 11.09 18.98 -1.58
CA ILE A 53 11.80 19.49 -2.77
C ILE A 53 10.81 20.15 -3.75
N ALA A 54 9.60 19.63 -3.87
CA ALA A 54 8.53 20.23 -4.67
C ALA A 54 8.15 21.62 -4.17
N ASP A 55 7.93 21.74 -2.85
CA ASP A 55 7.62 23.00 -2.17
C ASP A 55 8.77 24.01 -2.31
N ALA A 56 10.01 23.55 -2.18
CA ALA A 56 11.20 24.40 -2.36
C ALA A 56 11.42 24.87 -3.82
N LEU A 57 10.88 24.17 -4.81
CA LEU A 57 11.04 24.49 -6.24
C LEU A 57 9.84 25.20 -6.86
N ASN A 58 8.71 25.34 -6.14
CA ASN A 58 7.47 25.98 -6.59
C ASN A 58 7.02 25.48 -7.98
N GLU A 59 7.27 24.20 -8.28
CA GLU A 59 6.75 23.52 -9.46
C GLU A 59 5.62 22.59 -9.02
N ASP A 60 4.51 22.61 -9.76
CA ASP A 60 3.42 21.64 -9.58
C ASP A 60 3.99 20.23 -9.84
N CYS A 61 4.19 19.47 -8.76
CA CYS A 61 4.65 18.09 -8.87
C CYS A 61 3.57 17.23 -9.50
N ALA A 62 3.65 17.07 -10.82
CA ALA A 62 2.84 16.11 -11.54
C ALA A 62 3.09 14.70 -10.98
N PRO A 63 2.03 13.88 -10.82
CA PRO A 63 2.16 12.52 -10.32
C PRO A 63 3.13 11.72 -11.19
N HIS A 64 4.14 11.13 -10.56
CA HIS A 64 5.17 10.36 -11.25
C HIS A 64 4.59 9.06 -11.81
N ASP A 65 4.80 8.80 -13.10
CA ASP A 65 4.36 7.56 -13.73
C ASP A 65 5.36 6.42 -13.44
N TYR A 66 4.98 5.54 -12.52
CA TYR A 66 5.77 4.36 -12.14
C TYR A 66 5.57 3.17 -13.09
N SER A 67 4.72 3.27 -14.12
CA SER A 67 4.41 2.15 -15.04
C SER A 67 5.66 1.52 -15.70
N PRO A 68 6.67 2.28 -16.16
CA PRO A 68 7.88 1.70 -16.74
C PRO A 68 8.68 0.87 -15.74
N LEU A 69 8.77 1.33 -14.48
CA LEU A 69 9.49 0.65 -13.40
C LEU A 69 8.77 -0.63 -12.97
N LEU A 70 7.44 -0.59 -12.90
CA LEU A 70 6.63 -1.77 -12.61
C LEU A 70 6.85 -2.86 -13.67
N ARG A 71 6.90 -2.48 -14.96
CA ARG A 71 7.19 -3.42 -16.05
C ARG A 71 8.61 -3.96 -15.99
N LEU A 72 9.59 -3.11 -15.73
CA LEU A 72 11.00 -3.52 -15.62
C LEU A 72 11.21 -4.52 -14.48
N LEU A 73 10.57 -4.30 -13.34
CA LEU A 73 10.67 -5.15 -12.15
C LEU A 73 9.68 -6.33 -12.16
N ASN A 74 8.83 -6.43 -13.18
CA ASN A 74 7.73 -7.40 -13.26
C ASN A 74 6.84 -7.39 -12.00
N LEU A 75 6.54 -6.19 -11.48
CA LEU A 75 5.72 -5.97 -10.29
C LEU A 75 4.32 -5.48 -10.68
N SER A 76 3.31 -5.99 -9.99
CA SER A 76 1.96 -5.42 -10.04
C SER A 76 1.90 -4.08 -9.29
N SER A 77 0.83 -3.33 -9.53
CA SER A 77 0.67 -2.01 -8.92
C SER A 77 0.72 -2.09 -7.39
N LEU A 78 1.16 -1.02 -6.74
CA LEU A 78 1.16 -0.96 -5.28
C LEU A 78 -0.24 -1.16 -4.69
N ALA A 79 -1.28 -0.69 -5.39
CA ALA A 79 -2.67 -0.88 -4.99
C ALA A 79 -3.07 -2.35 -5.00
N ASP A 80 -2.73 -3.08 -6.06
CA ASP A 80 -3.03 -4.52 -6.19
C ASP A 80 -2.32 -5.32 -5.11
N ARG A 81 -1.02 -5.07 -4.92
CA ARG A 81 -0.23 -5.75 -3.87
C ARG A 81 -0.78 -5.47 -2.48
N ARG A 82 -1.16 -4.22 -2.19
CA ARG A 82 -1.83 -3.87 -0.93
C ARG A 82 -3.13 -4.66 -0.80
N CYS A 83 -3.98 -4.71 -1.83
CA CYS A 83 -5.23 -5.46 -1.80
C CYS A 83 -4.98 -6.95 -1.48
N SER A 84 -4.09 -7.61 -2.20
CA SER A 84 -3.73 -9.02 -1.98
C SER A 84 -3.19 -9.26 -0.57
N CYS A 85 -2.29 -8.40 -0.07
CA CYS A 85 -1.77 -8.54 1.29
C CYS A 85 -2.86 -8.40 2.36
N ASN A 86 -3.84 -7.51 2.18
CA ASN A 86 -4.97 -7.36 3.10
C ASN A 86 -5.81 -8.64 3.17
N LEU A 87 -6.13 -9.24 2.02
CA LEU A 87 -6.90 -10.49 1.94
C LEU A 87 -6.10 -11.67 2.53
N ILE A 88 -4.83 -11.82 2.16
CA ILE A 88 -3.95 -12.88 2.69
C ILE A 88 -3.83 -12.78 4.22
N PHE A 89 -3.63 -11.57 4.73
CA PHE A 89 -3.52 -11.34 6.17
C PHE A 89 -4.83 -11.72 6.89
N LEU A 90 -5.98 -11.26 6.37
CA LEU A 90 -7.28 -11.60 6.93
C LEU A 90 -7.54 -13.11 6.90
N ASN A 91 -7.23 -13.78 5.79
CA ASN A 91 -7.40 -15.23 5.69
C ASN A 91 -6.51 -15.98 6.70
N LYS A 92 -5.24 -15.59 6.82
CA LYS A 92 -4.32 -16.17 7.81
C LYS A 92 -4.82 -16.01 9.25
N LEU A 93 -5.41 -14.85 9.56
CA LEU A 93 -6.01 -14.59 10.86
C LEU A 93 -7.25 -15.47 11.11
N LEU A 94 -8.14 -15.61 10.14
CA LEU A 94 -9.34 -16.45 10.26
C LEU A 94 -9.00 -17.95 10.33
N SER A 95 -7.96 -18.36 9.60
CA SER A 95 -7.49 -19.74 9.55
C SER A 95 -6.63 -20.15 10.77
N GLY A 96 -6.38 -19.23 11.71
CA GLY A 96 -5.55 -19.49 12.89
C GLY A 96 -4.05 -19.61 12.62
N PHE A 97 -3.56 -19.19 11.44
CA PHE A 97 -2.11 -19.06 11.20
C PHE A 97 -1.50 -17.87 11.95
N ILE A 98 -2.33 -16.88 12.30
CA ILE A 98 -1.95 -15.74 13.12
C ILE A 98 -2.80 -15.77 14.38
N ASP A 99 -2.19 -16.17 15.50
CA ASP A 99 -2.86 -16.23 16.79
C ASP A 99 -2.87 -14.85 17.46
N SER A 100 -3.87 -14.04 17.15
CA SER A 100 -4.08 -12.75 17.79
C SER A 100 -5.55 -12.53 18.17
N SER A 101 -5.89 -12.94 19.39
CA SER A 101 -7.25 -12.80 19.94
C SER A 101 -7.72 -11.34 19.99
N SER A 102 -6.83 -10.41 20.37
CA SER A 102 -7.14 -8.98 20.44
C SER A 102 -7.43 -8.36 19.07
N PHE A 103 -6.82 -8.88 18.02
CA PHE A 103 -7.06 -8.42 16.66
C PHE A 103 -8.31 -9.06 16.06
N PHE A 104 -8.51 -10.36 16.28
CA PHE A 104 -9.71 -11.07 15.86
C PHE A 104 -10.98 -10.48 16.50
N ALA A 105 -10.93 -10.09 17.77
CA ALA A 105 -12.04 -9.46 18.47
C ALA A 105 -12.52 -8.13 17.85
N LYS A 106 -11.69 -7.47 17.02
CA LYS A 106 -12.06 -6.22 16.32
C LYS A 106 -12.78 -6.46 15.00
N ILE A 107 -12.85 -7.71 14.53
CA ILE A 107 -13.52 -8.05 13.28
C ILE A 107 -15.02 -8.20 13.51
N ASN A 108 -15.79 -7.43 12.76
CA ASN A 108 -17.24 -7.47 12.84
C ASN A 108 -17.79 -8.50 11.86
N PHE A 109 -18.20 -9.66 12.37
CA PHE A 109 -18.90 -10.66 11.58
C PHE A 109 -20.37 -10.27 11.41
N LYS A 110 -20.89 -10.46 10.20
CA LYS A 110 -22.31 -10.32 9.91
C LYS A 110 -22.93 -11.71 9.96
N VAL A 111 -23.58 -12.04 11.07
CA VAL A 111 -24.33 -13.29 11.21
C VAL A 111 -25.79 -12.99 10.89
N PRO A 112 -26.33 -13.46 9.75
CA PRO A 112 -27.71 -13.19 9.39
C PRO A 112 -28.65 -14.02 10.29
N PHE A 113 -29.61 -13.36 10.93
CA PHE A 113 -30.63 -14.04 11.74
C PHE A 113 -31.66 -14.81 10.88
N ARG A 114 -31.78 -14.44 9.59
CA ARG A 114 -32.68 -15.07 8.62
C ARG A 114 -31.89 -15.39 7.36
N CYS A 115 -32.28 -16.43 6.64
CA CYS A 115 -31.72 -16.73 5.33
C CYS A 115 -32.04 -15.56 4.37
N THR A 116 -31.06 -14.70 4.12
CA THR A 116 -31.13 -13.63 3.12
C THR A 116 -30.22 -13.99 1.95
N CYS A 117 -30.54 -13.54 0.73
CA CYS A 117 -29.65 -13.69 -0.43
C CYS A 117 -28.35 -12.87 -0.32
N ASN A 118 -28.11 -12.18 0.80
CA ASN A 118 -26.92 -11.41 1.05
C ASN A 118 -25.80 -12.33 1.53
N LEU A 119 -24.74 -12.42 0.73
CA LEU A 119 -23.57 -13.28 0.97
C LEU A 119 -22.43 -12.56 1.70
N TYR A 120 -22.64 -11.33 2.19
CA TYR A 120 -21.60 -10.61 2.93
C TYR A 120 -21.36 -11.24 4.30
N THR A 121 -20.14 -11.68 4.51
CA THR A 121 -19.70 -12.35 5.74
C THR A 121 -19.35 -11.37 6.85
N PHE A 122 -18.92 -10.17 6.48
CA PHE A 122 -18.51 -9.16 7.44
C PHE A 122 -19.47 -7.97 7.45
N TYR A 123 -19.59 -7.35 8.62
CA TYR A 123 -20.35 -6.13 8.80
C TYR A 123 -19.45 -4.91 8.56
N ILE A 124 -19.81 -4.09 7.57
CA ILE A 124 -19.08 -2.85 7.25
C ILE A 124 -19.58 -1.73 8.16
N LEU A 125 -18.67 -1.17 8.96
CA LEU A 125 -18.97 -0.02 9.81
C LEU A 125 -19.24 1.24 8.98
N HIS A 126 -20.24 2.01 9.38
CA HIS A 126 -20.46 3.34 8.81
C HIS A 126 -19.33 4.29 9.26
N CYS A 127 -18.57 4.80 8.30
CA CYS A 127 -17.43 5.68 8.55
C CYS A 127 -17.74 7.11 8.07
N PRO A 128 -17.69 8.14 8.93
CA PRO A 128 -18.00 9.52 8.55
C PRO A 128 -16.90 10.19 7.71
N THR A 129 -15.67 9.66 7.73
CA THR A 129 -14.53 10.22 6.99
C THR A 129 -13.83 9.18 6.13
N ASN A 130 -13.15 9.64 5.08
CA ASN A 130 -12.33 8.78 4.22
C ASN A 130 -11.17 8.13 4.99
N TYR A 131 -10.65 8.78 6.02
CA TYR A 131 -9.61 8.23 6.88
C TYR A 131 -10.12 6.99 7.65
N LEU A 132 -11.28 7.11 8.31
CA LEU A 132 -11.88 6.00 9.05
C LEU A 132 -12.29 4.85 8.13
N LYS A 133 -12.78 5.18 6.92
CA LYS A 133 -13.11 4.19 5.88
C LYS A 133 -11.89 3.39 5.43
N ASN A 134 -10.72 4.03 5.40
CA ASN A 134 -9.46 3.44 4.97
C ASN A 134 -8.63 2.84 6.12
N GLU A 135 -9.17 2.81 7.34
CA GLU A 135 -8.51 2.10 8.43
C GLU A 135 -8.28 0.63 8.06
N PRO A 136 -7.19 0.01 8.53
CA PRO A 136 -6.78 -1.32 8.08
C PRO A 136 -7.90 -2.35 8.19
N ILE A 137 -8.60 -2.40 9.34
CA ILE A 137 -9.66 -3.38 9.60
C ILE A 137 -10.87 -3.15 8.69
N ASN A 138 -11.37 -1.92 8.62
CA ASN A 138 -12.50 -1.56 7.77
C ASN A 138 -12.20 -1.83 6.30
N ARG A 139 -10.98 -1.52 5.85
CA ARG A 139 -10.53 -1.77 4.49
C ARG A 139 -10.47 -3.27 4.19
N MET A 140 -9.85 -4.08 5.05
CA MET A 140 -9.74 -5.53 4.85
C MET A 140 -11.11 -6.20 4.75
N ILE A 141 -11.99 -5.90 5.70
CA ILE A 141 -13.36 -6.43 5.76
C ILE A 141 -14.16 -6.04 4.51
N LYS A 142 -14.02 -4.79 4.05
CA LYS A 142 -14.67 -4.32 2.84
C LYS A 142 -14.18 -5.06 1.60
N LEU A 143 -12.85 -5.20 1.43
CA LEU A 143 -12.26 -5.93 0.33
C LEU A 143 -12.70 -7.40 0.30
N ALA A 144 -12.78 -8.04 1.47
CA ALA A 144 -13.22 -9.42 1.59
C ALA A 144 -14.70 -9.63 1.25
N ASN A 145 -15.56 -8.63 1.49
CA ASN A 145 -16.96 -8.68 1.06
C ASN A 145 -17.12 -8.40 -0.45
N GLU A 146 -16.17 -7.68 -1.06
CA GLU A 146 -16.16 -7.40 -2.50
C GLU A 146 -15.60 -8.57 -3.31
N ASP A 147 -14.77 -9.43 -2.69
CA ASP A 147 -14.18 -10.61 -3.31
C ASP A 147 -15.04 -11.87 -3.07
N PRO A 148 -15.76 -12.38 -4.09
CA PRO A 148 -16.61 -13.56 -3.96
C PRO A 148 -15.83 -14.86 -3.74
N SER A 149 -14.52 -14.88 -4.03
CA SER A 149 -13.67 -16.06 -3.89
C SER A 149 -13.03 -16.17 -2.51
N PHE A 150 -13.17 -15.16 -1.65
CA PHE A 150 -12.44 -15.09 -0.37
C PHE A 150 -12.75 -16.24 0.60
N LEU A 151 -13.95 -16.81 0.53
CA LEU A 151 -14.45 -17.86 1.44
C LEU A 151 -14.78 -19.18 0.74
N GLN A 152 -14.47 -19.30 -0.56
CA GLN A 152 -14.57 -20.56 -1.30
C GLN A 152 -13.34 -21.43 -1.02
#